data_AF-A0AAN6LCM6-F1
#
_entry.id   AF-A0AAN6LCM6-F1
#
_cell.length_a   1.000
_cell.length_b   1.000
_cell.length_c   1.000
_cell.angle_alpha   90.00
_cell.angle_beta   90.00
_cell.angle_gamma   90.00
#
_symmetry.space_group_name_H-M   'P 1'
#
loop_
_entity.id
_entity.type
_entity.pdbx_description
1 polymer ?
#
loop_
_entity_poly.entity_id
_entity_poly.type
_entity_poly.pdbx_seq_one_letter_code
_entity_poly.pdbx_strand_id
1 'polypeptide(L)'
;MGFDTWKKRLSRLGDKKPTPEALPPPGPSQRVAPAAGFAPTTASRPGIATNPVTSTQPPPAATVSQPYLSWPIIVPILPQEGLEVLIYPHKIQSMISGELYCWTYISRGLARVGQKEVVFTVRRRVTTEREIDYPKTPLQWYEFLHGAAKNGQTVDTYQRTEFHSPSFLNRPDFKWVVYCDPHPIRNVPASYFPLEWLQAIPLLAPEADVANQYGVSRALSHLGFSERWFPFMPWVDRDRQPCITMENMAGTIKDSMPFVVILGISALKKGSDIVLQVSSKSAPSLKESLSQFALEHVFALSTTPYKDADSGLIWKNTDKEPRGYGTGTSGACMNLGYFAFCPCQEQNELKLIEDGYILMVTNSTWASFRKAIEQSSDYGITFANGMGFRMEFQKWTGFEKPMPRQNPVAAPTPSLGLSPGKTAPPSSVTRPGFVEYTPEPEKPSHVNCDHIALLDNNMKAEADVLKVTDYIKLAENAVDATVPKTVPPGVEGGGKLVIEFDVGGPDRFDLLSRQWFKMSFSPPSLNALPMGEIYKAVSDLPKPNIEVRTKFVLAFNVWGFKGKWD
;
A
#
# COMPACT_ATOMS: atom_id res chain seq x y z
N MET A 1 -18.33 -19.28 1.41
CA MET A 1 -19.64 -19.13 2.08
C MET A 1 -20.72 -19.12 1.00
N GLY A 2 -21.80 -19.90 1.11
CA GLY A 2 -22.81 -20.00 0.04
C GLY A 2 -23.64 -18.71 -0.13
N PHE A 3 -24.06 -18.44 -1.36
CA PHE A 3 -24.83 -17.27 -1.79
C PHE A 3 -26.09 -17.00 -0.92
N ASP A 4 -26.78 -18.06 -0.48
CA ASP A 4 -28.00 -17.96 0.35
C ASP A 4 -27.76 -17.42 1.77
N THR A 5 -26.64 -17.79 2.39
CA THR A 5 -26.23 -17.26 3.69
C THR A 5 -25.96 -15.76 3.60
N TRP A 6 -25.45 -15.32 2.44
CA TRP A 6 -25.14 -13.94 2.16
C TRP A 6 -26.40 -13.10 1.85
N LYS A 7 -27.33 -13.60 1.02
CA LYS A 7 -28.64 -12.94 0.78
C LYS A 7 -29.39 -12.70 2.10
N LYS A 8 -29.36 -13.68 3.01
CA LYS A 8 -29.94 -13.56 4.37
C LYS A 8 -29.23 -12.51 5.25
N ARG A 9 -27.92 -12.30 5.11
CA ARG A 9 -27.19 -11.30 5.90
C ARG A 9 -27.52 -9.88 5.42
N LEU A 10 -27.63 -9.66 4.11
CA LEU A 10 -28.01 -8.35 3.56
C LEU A 10 -29.48 -8.00 3.81
N SER A 11 -30.40 -8.97 3.73
CA SER A 11 -31.81 -8.69 4.03
C SER A 11 -31.99 -8.21 5.48
N ARG A 12 -31.25 -8.82 6.42
CA ARG A 12 -31.25 -8.42 7.85
C ARG A 12 -30.66 -7.03 8.13
N LEU A 13 -29.86 -6.48 7.22
CA LEU A 13 -29.32 -5.12 7.37
C LEU A 13 -30.37 -4.05 7.02
N GLY A 14 -31.42 -4.39 6.26
CA GLY A 14 -32.51 -3.48 5.91
C GLY A 14 -33.69 -3.43 6.90
N ASP A 15 -33.87 -4.47 7.72
CA ASP A 15 -35.09 -4.65 8.52
C ASP A 15 -35.06 -4.01 9.92
N LYS A 16 -33.96 -3.37 10.33
CA LYS A 16 -33.89 -2.67 11.63
C LYS A 16 -34.52 -1.27 11.54
N LYS A 17 -35.84 -1.20 11.38
CA LYS A 17 -36.62 0.00 11.71
C LYS A 17 -36.99 -0.07 13.20
N PRO A 18 -36.63 0.92 14.04
CA PRO A 18 -36.85 0.82 15.48
C PRO A 18 -38.34 0.92 15.83
N THR A 19 -38.82 -0.04 16.60
CA THR A 19 -40.03 0.08 17.41
C THR A 19 -39.79 1.15 18.49
N PRO A 20 -40.69 2.11 18.71
CA PRO A 20 -40.48 3.15 19.71
C PRO A 20 -40.70 2.56 21.10
N GLU A 21 -39.63 2.21 21.80
CA GLU A 21 -39.69 1.97 23.25
C GLU A 21 -39.64 3.31 23.99
N ALA A 22 -40.64 3.49 24.85
CA ALA A 22 -40.84 4.69 25.66
C ALA A 22 -39.67 4.92 26.63
N LEU A 23 -39.09 6.12 26.58
CA LEU A 23 -38.10 6.58 27.55
C LEU A 23 -38.77 6.84 28.93
N PRO A 24 -38.15 6.43 30.04
CA PRO A 24 -38.56 6.86 31.38
C PRO A 24 -38.19 8.34 31.62
N PRO A 25 -38.89 9.04 32.52
CA PRO A 25 -38.80 10.49 32.65
C PRO A 25 -37.45 10.96 33.21
N PRO A 26 -36.99 12.17 32.85
CA PRO A 26 -35.70 12.69 33.29
C PRO A 26 -35.75 13.17 34.75
N GLY A 27 -34.79 12.69 35.56
CA GLY A 27 -34.48 13.24 36.88
C GLY A 27 -33.78 14.61 36.79
N PRO A 28 -33.81 15.41 37.86
CA PRO A 28 -33.56 16.85 37.78
C PRO A 28 -32.08 17.20 37.58
N SER A 29 -31.89 18.17 36.67
CA SER A 29 -30.63 18.81 36.29
C SER A 29 -30.17 19.77 37.38
N GLN A 30 -28.96 19.56 37.94
CA GLN A 30 -28.27 20.59 38.73
C GLN A 30 -27.48 21.50 37.80
N ARG A 31 -28.04 22.69 37.57
CA ARG A 31 -27.32 23.88 37.10
C ARG A 31 -26.42 24.39 38.22
N VAL A 32 -25.15 24.62 37.92
CA VAL A 32 -24.31 25.57 38.66
C VAL A 32 -23.93 26.68 37.69
N ALA A 33 -24.44 27.88 37.96
CA ALA A 33 -24.11 29.13 37.26
C ALA A 33 -22.85 29.77 37.88
N PRO A 34 -22.16 30.66 37.16
CA PRO A 34 -20.90 31.25 37.59
C PRO A 34 -21.13 32.49 38.47
N ALA A 35 -20.26 32.70 39.46
CA ALA A 35 -20.19 33.94 40.24
C ALA A 35 -19.06 34.83 39.71
N ALA A 36 -19.40 36.09 39.50
CA ALA A 36 -18.54 37.16 39.04
C ALA A 36 -17.85 37.90 40.20
N GLY A 37 -16.77 38.61 39.86
CA GLY A 37 -16.31 39.82 40.55
C GLY A 37 -15.05 39.64 41.40
N PHE A 38 -13.95 40.29 41.01
CA PHE A 38 -13.47 41.54 41.64
C PHE A 38 -12.30 42.13 40.84
N ALA A 39 -12.25 43.46 40.83
CA ALA A 39 -11.45 44.35 40.01
C ALA A 39 -10.06 44.66 40.64
N PRO A 40 -9.20 45.49 39.99
CA PRO A 40 -7.75 45.50 40.17
C PRO A 40 -7.25 46.53 41.18
N THR A 41 -6.03 46.33 41.69
CA THR A 41 -5.28 47.33 42.46
C THR A 41 -3.90 47.59 41.86
N THR A 42 -3.65 48.87 41.70
CA THR A 42 -2.46 49.56 41.17
C THR A 42 -1.40 49.80 42.25
N ALA A 43 -0.18 50.11 41.75
CA ALA A 43 0.95 50.79 42.42
C ALA A 43 1.83 49.88 43.32
N SER A 44 3.16 49.98 43.41
CA SER A 44 4.08 51.10 43.19
C SER A 44 5.53 50.61 42.94
N ARG A 45 6.32 51.43 42.24
CA ARG A 45 7.80 51.47 42.34
C ARG A 45 8.24 51.88 43.76
N PRO A 46 9.43 51.45 44.21
CA PRO A 46 10.60 52.33 44.27
C PRO A 46 11.84 51.57 43.75
N GLY A 47 12.98 52.14 43.37
CA GLY A 47 13.70 53.34 43.79
C GLY A 47 15.19 52.95 43.70
N ILE A 48 15.98 53.78 43.04
CA ILE A 48 17.38 53.56 42.65
C ILE A 48 18.32 53.54 43.87
N ALA A 49 19.33 52.68 43.86
CA ALA A 49 20.62 52.94 44.53
C ALA A 49 21.78 52.26 43.80
N THR A 50 22.77 53.08 43.49
CA THR A 50 24.06 52.84 42.83
C THR A 50 25.07 52.13 43.73
N ASN A 51 25.93 51.26 43.17
CA ASN A 51 27.39 51.41 43.26
C ASN A 51 28.16 50.40 42.37
N PRO A 52 29.36 50.76 41.90
CA PRO A 52 30.12 50.02 40.90
C PRO A 52 31.09 49.03 41.53
N VAL A 53 31.23 47.84 40.94
CA VAL A 53 32.38 46.96 41.20
C VAL A 53 33.02 46.61 39.88
N THR A 54 34.18 47.20 39.68
CA THR A 54 35.15 46.93 38.63
C THR A 54 35.67 45.50 38.80
N SER A 55 35.30 44.60 37.90
CA SER A 55 35.94 43.28 37.76
C SER A 55 36.44 43.16 36.32
N THR A 56 37.75 43.30 36.17
CA THR A 56 38.52 43.01 34.96
C THR A 56 38.37 41.53 34.61
N GLN A 57 37.44 41.21 33.71
CA GLN A 57 37.36 39.92 33.04
C GLN A 57 38.29 39.94 31.81
N PRO A 58 39.18 38.94 31.63
CA PRO A 58 39.96 38.81 30.40
C PRO A 58 39.03 38.53 29.20
N PRO A 59 39.44 38.90 27.97
CA PRO A 59 38.57 38.81 26.80
C PRO A 59 38.09 37.36 26.61
N PRO A 60 36.80 37.12 26.31
CA PRO A 60 36.35 35.78 25.98
C PRO A 60 37.11 35.32 24.74
N ALA A 61 37.77 34.17 24.88
CA ALA A 61 38.38 33.46 23.77
C ALA A 61 37.38 33.41 22.61
N ALA A 62 37.87 33.75 21.42
CA ALA A 62 37.11 33.77 20.18
C ALA A 62 36.18 32.56 20.14
N THR A 63 34.88 32.81 20.24
CA THR A 63 33.86 31.80 20.02
C THR A 63 34.09 31.33 18.59
N VAL A 64 34.58 30.10 18.43
CA VAL A 64 34.64 29.44 17.14
C VAL A 64 33.22 29.47 16.61
N SER A 65 32.98 30.37 15.65
CA SER A 65 31.70 30.52 14.98
C SER A 65 31.36 29.16 14.40
N GLN A 66 30.37 28.48 14.99
CA GLN A 66 29.84 27.25 14.41
C GLN A 66 29.45 27.58 12.97
N PRO A 67 29.87 26.78 11.98
CA PRO A 67 29.49 27.03 10.60
C PRO A 67 27.96 27.09 10.54
N TYR A 68 27.43 28.23 10.10
CA TYR A 68 26.01 28.41 9.88
C TYR A 68 25.58 27.35 8.86
N LEU A 69 24.87 26.32 9.32
CA LEU A 69 24.25 25.33 8.44
C LEU A 69 23.20 26.07 7.59
N SER A 70 23.43 26.16 6.29
CA SER A 70 22.46 26.68 5.34
C SER A 70 21.50 25.58 4.92
N TRP A 71 20.20 25.81 5.08
CA TRP A 71 19.17 24.90 4.58
C TRP A 71 18.90 25.12 3.09
N PRO A 72 18.58 24.05 2.32
CA PRO A 72 18.45 22.67 2.77
C PRO A 72 19.80 21.99 2.96
N ILE A 73 19.85 20.98 3.83
CA ILE A 73 21.01 20.10 3.95
C ILE A 73 20.89 19.06 2.83
N ILE A 74 21.95 18.88 2.05
CA ILE A 74 22.02 17.83 1.03
C ILE A 74 22.96 16.75 1.56
N VAL A 75 22.44 15.53 1.71
CA VAL A 75 23.20 14.38 2.17
C VAL A 75 23.41 13.42 1.01
N PRO A 76 24.66 13.23 0.53
CA PRO A 76 24.94 12.23 -0.49
C PRO A 76 24.90 10.84 0.16
N ILE A 77 23.97 9.98 -0.29
CA ILE A 77 23.76 8.64 0.26
C ILE A 77 24.61 7.62 -0.49
N LEU A 78 24.52 7.64 -1.82
CA LEU A 78 25.38 6.86 -2.71
C LEU A 78 26.01 7.84 -3.74
N PRO A 79 27.10 8.54 -3.38
CA PRO A 79 27.69 9.57 -4.24
C PRO A 79 28.03 9.06 -5.64
N GLN A 80 28.57 7.83 -5.73
CA GLN A 80 28.98 7.22 -7.00
C GLN A 80 27.79 6.83 -7.88
N GLU A 81 26.63 6.58 -7.29
CA GLU A 81 25.39 6.27 -8.01
C GLU A 81 24.53 7.53 -8.22
N GLY A 82 24.96 8.66 -7.64
CA GLY A 82 24.27 9.95 -7.72
C GLY A 82 22.96 9.98 -6.95
N LEU A 83 22.83 9.17 -5.89
CA LEU A 83 21.72 9.25 -4.94
C LEU A 83 22.07 10.22 -3.82
N GLU A 84 21.28 11.29 -3.69
CA GLU A 84 21.33 12.24 -2.60
C GLU A 84 19.94 12.48 -2.01
N VAL A 85 19.89 12.99 -0.78
CA VAL A 85 18.65 13.37 -0.11
C VAL A 85 18.76 14.80 0.38
N LEU A 86 17.80 15.61 -0.05
CA LEU A 86 17.60 16.97 0.45
C LEU A 86 16.74 16.90 1.73
N ILE A 87 17.21 17.55 2.79
CA ILE A 87 16.52 17.63 4.08
C ILE A 87 16.21 19.09 4.37
N TYR A 88 14.94 19.38 4.67
CA TYR A 88 14.48 20.74 4.93
C TYR A 88 13.57 20.78 6.17
N PRO A 89 13.89 21.57 7.21
CA PRO A 89 13.01 21.79 8.34
C PRO A 89 11.95 22.81 7.95
N HIS A 90 10.71 22.57 8.37
CA HIS A 90 9.60 23.47 8.13
C HIS A 90 8.49 23.25 9.16
N LYS A 91 7.36 23.93 8.95
CA LYS A 91 6.20 23.86 9.81
C LYS A 91 4.95 23.44 9.03
N ILE A 92 4.18 22.53 9.59
CA ILE A 92 2.84 22.14 9.10
C ILE A 92 1.80 22.57 10.14
N GLN A 93 0.66 23.10 9.67
CA GLN A 93 -0.48 23.38 10.54
C GLN A 93 -1.48 22.22 10.50
N SER A 94 -1.54 21.41 11.56
CA SER A 94 -2.61 20.43 11.77
C SER A 94 -3.82 21.08 12.44
N MET A 95 -5.01 20.55 12.16
CA MET A 95 -6.25 20.94 12.85
C MET A 95 -6.42 20.29 14.23
N ILE A 96 -5.69 19.21 14.52
CA ILE A 96 -5.75 18.50 15.81
C ILE A 96 -4.50 18.80 16.62
N SER A 97 -3.32 18.47 16.09
CA SER A 97 -2.06 18.64 16.82
C SER A 97 -1.47 20.06 16.75
N GLY A 98 -2.13 21.02 16.08
CA GLY A 98 -1.67 22.41 15.99
C GLY A 98 -0.46 22.61 15.07
N GLU A 99 0.41 23.56 15.40
CA GLU A 99 1.65 23.80 14.65
C GLU A 99 2.67 22.67 14.91
N LEU A 100 3.07 21.98 13.85
CA LEU A 100 4.01 20.88 13.87
C LEU A 100 5.33 21.32 13.25
N TYR A 101 6.42 21.03 13.92
CA TYR A 101 7.75 21.20 13.35
C TYR A 101 8.13 19.88 12.69
N CYS A 102 8.60 19.93 11.45
CA CYS A 102 8.86 18.76 10.65
C CYS A 102 10.20 18.86 9.93
N TRP A 103 10.75 17.70 9.57
CA TRP A 103 11.75 17.59 8.51
C TRP A 103 11.15 16.86 7.33
N THR A 104 11.30 17.40 6.13
CA THR A 104 11.00 16.69 4.88
C THR A 104 12.29 16.29 4.20
N TYR A 105 12.35 15.01 3.85
CA TYR A 105 13.39 14.35 3.09
C TYR A 105 12.87 14.18 1.65
N ILE A 106 13.68 14.58 0.68
CA ILE A 106 13.35 14.52 -0.75
C ILE A 106 14.52 13.86 -1.45
N SER A 107 14.31 12.68 -2.03
CA SER A 107 15.36 12.01 -2.80
C SER A 107 15.63 12.73 -4.12
N ARG A 108 16.86 12.56 -4.60
CA ARG A 108 17.28 12.84 -5.97
C ARG A 108 18.19 11.72 -6.43
N GLY A 109 17.86 11.11 -7.55
CA GLY A 109 18.64 10.04 -8.17
C GLY A 109 17.90 8.72 -8.29
N LEU A 110 16.80 8.50 -7.56
CA LEU A 110 15.99 7.28 -7.71
C LEU A 110 15.45 7.13 -9.13
N ALA A 111 15.11 8.25 -9.78
CA ALA A 111 14.60 8.23 -11.15
C ALA A 111 15.60 7.63 -12.16
N ARG A 112 16.91 7.69 -11.87
CA ARG A 112 17.96 7.12 -12.73
C ARG A 112 17.95 5.59 -12.76
N VAL A 113 17.41 4.97 -11.72
CA VAL A 113 17.23 3.51 -11.63
C VAL A 113 15.77 3.09 -11.85
N GLY A 114 14.97 3.95 -12.49
CA GLY A 114 13.58 3.64 -12.87
C GLY A 114 12.56 3.79 -11.73
N GLN A 115 12.97 4.27 -10.56
CA GLN A 115 12.10 4.48 -9.41
C GLN A 115 11.67 5.94 -9.32
N LYS A 116 10.38 6.23 -9.15
CA LYS A 116 9.92 7.60 -8.84
C LYS A 116 10.63 8.10 -7.59
N GLU A 117 11.00 9.38 -7.59
CA GLU A 117 11.54 10.00 -6.38
C GLU A 117 10.56 9.87 -5.21
N VAL A 118 11.04 9.87 -3.99
CA VAL A 118 10.21 9.66 -2.80
C VAL A 118 10.40 10.80 -1.83
N VAL A 119 9.27 11.32 -1.32
CA VAL A 119 9.21 12.34 -0.28
C VAL A 119 8.77 11.69 1.02
N PHE A 120 9.48 11.99 2.10
CA PHE A 120 9.21 11.45 3.42
C PHE A 120 9.25 12.59 4.44
N THR A 121 8.26 12.72 5.32
CA THR A 121 8.22 13.79 6.32
C THR A 121 8.10 13.26 7.72
N VAL A 122 8.95 13.72 8.64
CA VAL A 122 8.99 13.31 10.04
C VAL A 122 8.63 14.50 10.94
N ARG A 123 7.71 14.31 11.89
CA ARG A 123 7.47 15.25 12.98
C ARG A 123 8.66 15.28 13.94
N ARG A 124 9.15 16.48 14.23
CA ARG A 124 10.21 16.77 15.20
C ARG A 124 9.65 16.84 16.61
N ARG A 125 10.38 16.26 17.57
CA ARG A 125 10.15 16.38 19.00
C ARG A 125 10.88 17.62 19.53
N VAL A 126 10.26 18.78 19.42
CA VAL A 126 10.90 20.08 19.72
C VAL A 126 11.45 20.21 21.15
N THR A 127 10.98 19.40 22.08
CA THR A 127 11.47 19.37 23.47
C THR A 127 12.84 18.71 23.61
N THR A 128 13.18 17.78 22.70
CA THR A 128 14.40 16.97 22.79
C THR A 128 15.30 17.06 21.55
N GLU A 129 14.79 17.61 20.44
CA GLU A 129 15.47 17.63 19.15
C GLU A 129 15.56 19.05 18.59
N ARG A 130 16.79 19.47 18.27
CA ARG A 130 17.07 20.73 17.55
C ARG A 130 16.85 20.53 16.06
N GLU A 131 16.85 21.60 15.27
CA GLU A 131 16.60 21.52 13.82
C GLU A 131 17.63 20.66 13.08
N ILE A 132 18.84 20.59 13.59
CA ILE A 132 19.94 19.81 13.02
C ILE A 132 19.92 18.33 13.43
N ASP A 133 19.10 17.95 14.42
CA ASP A 133 19.06 16.60 14.99
C ASP A 133 18.08 15.69 14.23
N TYR A 134 18.04 15.79 12.90
CA TYR A 134 17.13 15.00 12.07
C TYR A 134 17.49 13.50 12.11
N PRO A 135 16.51 12.58 12.15
CA PRO A 135 16.80 11.15 12.18
C PRO A 135 17.47 10.67 10.89
N LYS A 136 18.42 9.74 11.02
CA LYS A 136 19.14 9.17 9.86
C LYS A 136 18.45 7.97 9.22
N THR A 137 17.47 7.35 9.88
CA THR A 137 16.79 6.15 9.38
C THR A 137 16.12 6.34 8.01
N PRO A 138 15.48 7.49 7.69
CA PRO A 138 14.99 7.73 6.33
C PRO A 138 16.09 7.69 5.27
N LEU A 139 17.33 8.07 5.60
CA LEU A 139 18.45 8.04 4.66
C LEU A 139 18.84 6.60 4.27
N GLN A 140 18.94 5.72 5.27
CA GLN A 140 19.17 4.28 5.07
C GLN A 140 18.03 3.66 4.26
N TRP A 141 16.81 4.14 4.46
CA TRP A 141 15.65 3.71 3.69
C TRP A 141 15.75 4.07 2.20
N TYR A 142 16.21 5.27 1.87
CA TYR A 142 16.44 5.65 0.47
C TYR A 142 17.53 4.79 -0.19
N GLU A 143 18.58 4.43 0.54
CA GLU A 143 19.62 3.52 0.07
C GLU A 143 19.04 2.13 -0.27
N PHE A 144 18.22 1.58 0.63
CA PHE A 144 17.50 0.33 0.40
C PHE A 144 16.60 0.41 -0.85
N LEU A 145 15.79 1.47 -0.95
CA LEU A 145 14.86 1.64 -2.07
C LEU A 145 15.60 1.75 -3.41
N HIS A 146 16.73 2.45 -3.43
CA HIS A 146 17.60 2.53 -4.60
C HIS A 146 18.16 1.16 -4.99
N GLY A 147 18.67 0.39 -4.02
CA GLY A 147 19.16 -0.97 -4.26
C GLY A 147 18.09 -1.92 -4.79
N ALA A 148 16.86 -1.85 -4.25
CA ALA A 148 15.72 -2.62 -4.74
C ALA A 148 15.36 -2.24 -6.19
N ALA A 149 15.25 -0.94 -6.47
CA ALA A 149 14.92 -0.44 -7.80
C ALA A 149 15.95 -0.84 -8.86
N LYS A 150 17.25 -0.79 -8.54
CA LYS A 150 18.34 -1.24 -9.41
C LYS A 150 18.22 -2.73 -9.78
N ASN A 151 17.61 -3.53 -8.91
CA ASN A 151 17.30 -4.94 -9.15
C ASN A 151 15.93 -5.17 -9.81
N GLY A 152 15.31 -4.12 -10.36
CA GLY A 152 14.00 -4.18 -11.01
C GLY A 152 12.81 -4.22 -10.05
N GLN A 153 13.04 -4.06 -8.74
CA GLN A 153 11.98 -4.03 -7.73
C GLN A 153 11.62 -2.58 -7.42
N THR A 154 10.80 -1.99 -8.28
CA THR A 154 10.28 -0.63 -8.11
C THR A 154 8.95 -0.62 -7.37
N VAL A 155 8.61 0.52 -6.79
CA VAL A 155 7.33 0.82 -6.16
C VAL A 155 6.61 1.97 -6.85
N ASP A 156 5.29 1.89 -6.90
CA ASP A 156 4.38 2.88 -7.48
C ASP A 156 3.25 3.24 -6.49
N THR A 157 2.34 4.13 -6.91
CA THR A 157 1.24 4.62 -6.07
C THR A 157 0.40 3.47 -5.50
N TYR A 158 0.15 3.56 -4.19
CA TYR A 158 -0.54 2.65 -3.28
C TYR A 158 0.07 1.26 -3.15
N GLN A 159 1.27 1.06 -3.69
CA GLN A 159 2.10 -0.07 -3.32
C GLN A 159 2.70 0.16 -1.94
N ARG A 160 3.31 -0.90 -1.41
CA ARG A 160 3.91 -0.90 -0.09
C ARG A 160 5.25 -1.60 -0.10
N THR A 161 6.05 -1.26 0.89
CA THR A 161 7.19 -2.06 1.29
C THR A 161 7.06 -2.41 2.77
N GLU A 162 7.50 -3.61 3.13
CA GLU A 162 7.47 -4.11 4.49
C GLU A 162 8.83 -3.98 5.18
N PHE A 163 8.80 -3.40 6.38
CA PHE A 163 9.94 -3.28 7.27
C PHE A 163 10.12 -4.57 8.07
N HIS A 164 11.27 -5.20 7.81
CA HIS A 164 11.79 -6.30 8.61
C HIS A 164 12.91 -5.83 9.56
N SER A 165 13.24 -4.54 9.56
CA SER A 165 14.18 -3.95 10.51
C SER A 165 13.64 -4.08 11.94
N PRO A 166 14.49 -4.37 12.95
CA PRO A 166 14.07 -4.39 14.35
C PRO A 166 13.52 -3.03 14.83
N SER A 167 13.85 -1.94 14.14
CA SER A 167 13.35 -0.61 14.44
C SER A 167 13.39 0.30 13.21
N PHE A 168 12.37 1.12 13.02
CA PHE A 168 12.36 2.23 12.07
C PHE A 168 11.96 3.50 12.81
N LEU A 169 12.71 4.59 12.66
CA LEU A 169 12.46 5.84 13.39
C LEU A 169 12.37 5.66 14.92
N ASN A 170 13.20 4.77 15.49
CA ASN A 170 13.22 4.39 16.90
C ASN A 170 11.90 3.75 17.40
N ARG A 171 11.13 3.13 16.49
CA ARG A 171 9.89 2.42 16.79
C ARG A 171 9.95 1.01 16.17
N PRO A 172 9.74 -0.06 16.96
CA PRO A 172 9.77 -1.44 16.46
C PRO A 172 8.48 -1.87 15.75
N ASP A 173 7.43 -1.06 15.87
CA ASP A 173 6.08 -1.38 15.43
C ASP A 173 5.66 -0.66 14.15
N PHE A 174 6.53 0.12 13.51
CA PHE A 174 6.33 0.46 12.10
C PHE A 174 6.56 -0.78 11.25
N LYS A 175 5.55 -1.18 10.48
CA LYS A 175 5.61 -2.38 9.66
C LYS A 175 5.65 -2.09 8.18
N TRP A 176 4.89 -1.12 7.70
CA TRP A 176 4.87 -0.81 6.26
C TRP A 176 5.23 0.64 5.98
N VAL A 177 5.76 0.90 4.79
CA VAL A 177 5.63 2.19 4.10
C VAL A 177 4.65 1.99 2.96
N VAL A 178 3.57 2.76 2.95
CA VAL A 178 2.70 2.89 1.79
C VAL A 178 3.14 4.09 0.97
N TYR A 179 3.29 3.92 -0.34
CA TYR A 179 3.63 5.00 -1.25
C TYR A 179 2.35 5.60 -1.79
N CYS A 180 2.06 6.84 -1.46
CA CYS A 180 0.85 7.52 -1.90
C CYS A 180 1.14 8.51 -3.02
N ASP A 181 0.09 9.05 -3.62
CA ASP A 181 0.22 10.10 -4.63
C ASP A 181 0.98 11.32 -4.09
N PRO A 182 1.65 12.08 -4.98
CA PRO A 182 2.22 13.38 -4.66
C PRO A 182 1.29 14.26 -3.83
N HIS A 183 1.73 14.59 -2.61
CA HIS A 183 1.02 15.55 -1.77
C HIS A 183 1.95 16.72 -1.47
N PRO A 184 1.72 17.91 -2.05
CA PRO A 184 2.52 19.08 -1.76
C PRO A 184 2.49 19.42 -0.27
N ILE A 185 3.67 19.71 0.28
CA ILE A 185 3.81 20.07 1.69
C ILE A 185 3.97 21.58 1.77
N ARG A 186 3.02 22.23 2.46
CA ARG A 186 3.09 23.69 2.68
C ARG A 186 4.40 24.05 3.38
N ASN A 187 4.93 25.22 3.08
CA ASN A 187 6.18 25.76 3.65
C ASN A 187 7.46 24.99 3.28
N VAL A 188 7.40 24.04 2.33
CA VAL A 188 8.58 23.54 1.62
C VAL A 188 8.61 24.21 0.23
N PRO A 189 9.73 24.83 -0.18
CA PRO A 189 9.83 25.45 -1.50
C PRO A 189 9.45 24.48 -2.63
N ALA A 190 8.53 24.91 -3.51
CA ALA A 190 8.07 24.09 -4.63
C ALA A 190 9.21 23.61 -5.54
N SER A 191 10.27 24.42 -5.68
CA SER A 191 11.48 24.10 -6.43
C SER A 191 12.29 22.93 -5.88
N TYR A 192 12.01 22.46 -4.66
CA TYR A 192 12.69 21.29 -4.09
C TYR A 192 12.02 19.98 -4.47
N PHE A 193 10.72 20.01 -4.81
CA PHE A 193 10.02 18.81 -5.23
C PHE A 193 10.38 18.45 -6.67
N PRO A 194 10.60 17.15 -6.95
CA PRO A 194 10.76 16.66 -8.31
C PRO A 194 9.44 16.74 -9.08
N LEU A 195 9.49 16.53 -10.40
CA LEU A 195 8.28 16.56 -11.24
C LEU A 195 7.29 15.44 -10.90
N GLU A 196 7.81 14.24 -10.65
CA GLU A 196 7.04 13.07 -10.24
C GLU A 196 7.68 12.49 -8.98
N TRP A 197 6.85 12.23 -7.96
CA TRP A 197 7.29 11.56 -6.74
C TRP A 197 6.20 10.67 -6.15
N LEU A 198 6.56 9.96 -5.09
CA LEU A 198 5.63 9.27 -4.21
C LEU A 198 5.77 9.85 -2.80
N GLN A 199 4.65 9.95 -2.09
CA GLN A 199 4.65 10.33 -0.68
C GLN A 199 4.74 9.07 0.18
N ALA A 200 5.82 8.89 0.93
CA ALA A 200 6.00 7.74 1.81
C ALA A 200 5.24 7.94 3.13
N ILE A 201 4.31 7.04 3.43
CA ILE A 201 3.46 7.04 4.63
C ILE A 201 3.68 5.77 5.45
N PRO A 202 4.40 5.83 6.58
CA PRO A 202 4.57 4.69 7.48
C PRO A 202 3.28 4.31 8.21
N LEU A 203 2.97 3.01 8.24
CA LEU A 203 1.90 2.42 9.02
C LEU A 203 2.45 1.62 10.20
N LEU A 204 1.81 1.78 11.36
CA LEU A 204 2.06 0.94 12.53
C LEU A 204 1.48 -0.46 12.29
N ALA A 205 1.98 -1.48 13.01
CA ALA A 205 1.59 -2.88 12.82
C ALA A 205 0.06 -3.09 12.82
N PRO A 206 -0.71 -2.53 13.78
CA PRO A 206 -2.17 -2.73 13.77
C PRO A 206 -2.87 -2.08 12.56
N GLU A 207 -2.29 -1.02 12.00
CA GLU A 207 -2.82 -0.33 10.82
C GLU A 207 -2.45 -1.08 9.54
N ALA A 208 -1.24 -1.66 9.51
CA ALA A 208 -0.79 -2.54 8.44
C ALA A 208 -1.65 -3.80 8.37
N ASP A 209 -2.02 -4.40 9.51
CA ASP A 209 -2.93 -5.55 9.57
C ASP A 209 -4.30 -5.21 8.94
N VAL A 210 -4.87 -4.06 9.33
CA VAL A 210 -6.12 -3.55 8.76
C VAL A 210 -5.98 -3.26 7.26
N ALA A 211 -4.88 -2.63 6.84
CA ALA A 211 -4.61 -2.36 5.43
C ALA A 211 -4.45 -3.65 4.61
N ASN A 212 -3.86 -4.69 5.21
CA ASN A 212 -3.68 -5.99 4.59
C ASN A 212 -5.02 -6.69 4.33
N GLN A 213 -5.87 -6.74 5.35
CA GLN A 213 -7.12 -7.50 5.29
C GLN A 213 -8.27 -6.71 4.64
N TYR A 214 -8.33 -5.40 4.87
CA TYR A 214 -9.46 -4.55 4.50
C TYR A 214 -9.11 -3.45 3.50
N GLY A 215 -7.87 -3.43 3.01
CA GLY A 215 -7.42 -2.51 1.97
C GLY A 215 -6.80 -1.23 2.52
N VAL A 216 -5.80 -0.73 1.78
CA VAL A 216 -4.97 0.40 2.19
C VAL A 216 -5.75 1.70 2.38
N SER A 217 -6.78 1.93 1.56
CA SER A 217 -7.64 3.11 1.64
C SER A 217 -8.31 3.27 3.01
N ARG A 218 -8.69 2.15 3.64
CA ARG A 218 -9.33 2.19 4.96
C ARG A 218 -8.35 2.68 6.02
N ALA A 219 -7.14 2.12 6.06
CA ALA A 219 -6.11 2.57 7.00
C ALA A 219 -5.70 4.03 6.76
N LEU A 220 -5.42 4.41 5.51
CA LEU A 220 -5.05 5.79 5.16
C LEU A 220 -6.13 6.80 5.50
N SER A 221 -7.41 6.44 5.31
CA SER A 221 -8.53 7.34 5.60
C SER A 221 -8.71 7.58 7.10
N HIS A 222 -8.54 6.54 7.93
CA HIS A 222 -8.53 6.72 9.39
C HIS A 222 -7.31 7.52 9.86
N LEU A 223 -6.16 7.33 9.21
CA LEU A 223 -4.94 8.10 9.48
C LEU A 223 -5.12 9.58 9.13
N GLY A 224 -5.72 9.89 7.98
CA GLY A 224 -6.09 11.25 7.62
C GLY A 224 -7.10 11.84 8.61
N PHE A 225 -8.16 11.09 8.93
CA PHE A 225 -9.20 11.52 9.85
C PHE A 225 -8.66 11.87 11.25
N SER A 226 -7.64 11.15 11.77
CA SER A 226 -7.13 11.37 13.12
C SER A 226 -6.51 12.76 13.32
N GLU A 227 -5.99 13.38 12.26
CA GLU A 227 -5.49 14.76 12.28
C GLU A 227 -6.38 15.72 11.48
N ARG A 228 -7.57 15.25 11.06
CA ARG A 228 -8.49 15.93 10.14
C ARG A 228 -7.78 16.43 8.87
N TRP A 229 -6.91 15.61 8.32
CA TRP A 229 -6.17 15.89 7.10
C TRP A 229 -6.63 14.96 5.97
N PHE A 230 -7.01 15.53 4.83
CA PHE A 230 -7.42 14.75 3.66
C PHE A 230 -6.34 14.79 2.57
N PRO A 231 -6.09 13.68 1.85
CA PRO A 231 -6.64 12.32 2.08
C PRO A 231 -5.95 11.55 3.22
N PHE A 232 -4.70 11.87 3.52
CA PHE A 232 -3.91 11.25 4.58
C PHE A 232 -2.90 12.27 5.12
N MET A 233 -2.37 12.05 6.32
CA MET A 233 -1.30 12.88 6.86
C MET A 233 -0.01 12.73 6.03
N PRO A 234 0.55 13.80 5.43
CA PRO A 234 1.81 13.71 4.67
C PRO A 234 3.06 13.62 5.57
N TRP A 235 2.90 13.45 6.89
CA TRP A 235 3.99 13.28 7.87
C TRP A 235 3.75 12.06 8.74
N VAL A 236 4.85 11.52 9.27
CA VAL A 236 4.82 10.54 10.36
C VAL A 236 5.07 11.23 11.70
N ASP A 237 4.21 10.92 12.67
CA ASP A 237 4.46 11.19 14.08
C ASP A 237 4.96 9.90 14.74
N ARG A 238 6.13 9.96 15.38
CA ARG A 238 6.77 8.80 16.04
C ARG A 238 6.12 8.46 17.39
N ASP A 239 5.34 9.39 17.95
CA ASP A 239 4.71 9.26 19.27
C ASP A 239 3.22 8.94 19.17
N ARG A 240 2.68 8.84 17.95
CA ARG A 240 1.26 8.51 17.74
C ARG A 240 0.95 7.07 18.13
N GLN A 241 -0.31 6.87 18.47
CA GLN A 241 -0.93 5.55 18.58
C GLN A 241 -1.52 5.13 17.22
N PRO A 242 -1.83 3.83 17.03
CA PRO A 242 -2.57 3.37 15.86
C PRO A 242 -3.91 4.11 15.73
N CYS A 243 -4.25 4.58 14.53
CA CYS A 243 -5.54 5.21 14.25
C CYS A 243 -6.67 4.19 14.06
N ILE A 244 -6.33 2.94 13.77
CA ILE A 244 -7.26 1.83 13.57
C ILE A 244 -6.59 0.50 13.91
N THR A 245 -7.38 -0.46 14.38
CA THR A 245 -6.96 -1.82 14.70
C THR A 245 -7.94 -2.86 14.17
N MET A 246 -7.54 -4.13 14.17
CA MET A 246 -8.41 -5.26 13.81
C MET A 246 -9.66 -5.37 14.69
N GLU A 247 -9.56 -5.02 15.99
CA GLU A 247 -10.72 -4.98 16.89
C GLU A 247 -11.78 -3.99 16.40
N ASN A 248 -11.37 -2.85 15.85
CA ASN A 248 -12.28 -1.87 15.29
C ASN A 248 -13.01 -2.39 14.03
N MET A 249 -12.53 -3.46 13.41
CA MET A 249 -13.09 -4.06 12.21
C MET A 249 -14.00 -5.25 12.50
N ALA A 250 -14.14 -5.65 13.76
CA ALA A 250 -14.93 -6.82 14.11
C ALA A 250 -16.37 -6.72 13.57
N GLY A 251 -16.78 -7.75 12.81
CA GLY A 251 -18.12 -7.82 12.23
C GLY A 251 -18.29 -7.10 10.90
N THR A 252 -17.22 -6.56 10.32
CA THR A 252 -17.27 -5.93 8.99
C THR A 252 -17.86 -6.85 7.93
N ILE A 253 -18.62 -6.28 7.00
CA ILE A 253 -19.13 -7.01 5.83
C ILE A 253 -17.98 -7.52 4.96
N LYS A 254 -16.79 -6.89 5.05
CA LYS A 254 -15.64 -7.30 4.25
C LYS A 254 -15.16 -8.71 4.56
N ASP A 255 -15.38 -9.22 5.78
CA ASP A 255 -15.09 -10.62 6.15
C ASP A 255 -16.01 -11.62 5.42
N SER A 256 -17.10 -11.15 4.80
CA SER A 256 -18.10 -12.00 4.14
C SER A 256 -17.92 -12.10 2.63
N MET A 257 -16.92 -11.43 2.06
CA MET A 257 -16.72 -11.33 0.62
C MET A 257 -15.23 -11.46 0.27
N PRO A 258 -14.86 -12.24 -0.76
CA PRO A 258 -13.50 -12.22 -1.26
C PRO A 258 -13.26 -10.88 -1.98
N PHE A 259 -12.24 -10.13 -1.54
CA PHE A 259 -11.83 -8.90 -2.18
C PHE A 259 -10.66 -9.14 -3.13
N VAL A 260 -10.80 -8.67 -4.36
CA VAL A 260 -9.69 -8.59 -5.30
C VAL A 260 -9.02 -7.23 -5.13
N VAL A 261 -7.69 -7.23 -5.08
CA VAL A 261 -6.88 -6.01 -5.01
C VAL A 261 -6.26 -5.77 -6.37
N ILE A 262 -6.66 -4.66 -7.01
CA ILE A 262 -6.11 -4.23 -8.30
C ILE A 262 -5.76 -2.76 -8.17
N LEU A 263 -4.47 -2.46 -8.26
CA LEU A 263 -3.98 -1.09 -8.18
C LEU A 263 -4.48 -0.28 -9.37
N GLY A 264 -4.79 1.00 -9.16
CA GLY A 264 -5.31 1.89 -10.20
C GLY A 264 -6.81 1.73 -10.48
N ILE A 265 -7.55 1.11 -9.56
CA ILE A 265 -9.02 1.12 -9.54
C ILE A 265 -9.48 1.98 -8.37
N SER A 266 -10.32 2.97 -8.66
CA SER A 266 -10.90 3.87 -7.67
C SER A 266 -12.42 3.85 -7.77
N ALA A 267 -13.10 3.76 -6.63
CA ALA A 267 -14.54 3.96 -6.56
C ALA A 267 -14.82 5.33 -5.94
N LEU A 268 -15.73 6.07 -6.57
CA LEU A 268 -16.00 7.47 -6.27
C LEU A 268 -17.50 7.71 -6.18
N LYS A 269 -17.91 8.66 -5.34
CA LYS A 269 -19.22 9.28 -5.42
C LYS A 269 -19.06 10.70 -5.98
N LYS A 270 -19.69 10.97 -7.12
CA LYS A 270 -19.73 12.28 -7.80
C LYS A 270 -21.18 12.72 -7.97
N GLY A 271 -21.66 13.61 -7.10
CA GLY A 271 -23.07 13.99 -7.07
C GLY A 271 -23.98 12.78 -6.78
N SER A 272 -24.87 12.46 -7.73
CA SER A 272 -25.77 11.29 -7.68
C SER A 272 -25.18 10.01 -8.27
N ASP A 273 -23.99 10.08 -8.87
CA ASP A 273 -23.35 8.95 -9.53
C ASP A 273 -22.30 8.30 -8.63
N ILE A 274 -22.31 6.97 -8.59
CA ILE A 274 -21.18 6.16 -8.13
C ILE A 274 -20.37 5.75 -9.36
N VAL A 275 -19.08 6.06 -9.36
CA VAL A 275 -18.19 5.84 -10.48
C VAL A 275 -17.10 4.86 -10.08
N LEU A 276 -16.99 3.74 -10.79
CA LEU A 276 -15.84 2.85 -10.73
C LEU A 276 -14.88 3.24 -11.87
N GLN A 277 -13.82 3.96 -11.52
CA GLN A 277 -12.80 4.38 -12.46
C GLN A 277 -11.70 3.33 -12.55
N VAL A 278 -11.40 2.90 -13.78
CA VAL A 278 -10.41 1.88 -14.08
C VAL A 278 -9.31 2.50 -14.93
N SER A 279 -8.07 2.53 -14.43
CA SER A 279 -6.95 3.00 -15.24
C SER A 279 -6.72 2.06 -16.43
N SER A 280 -6.23 2.59 -17.54
CA SER A 280 -5.86 1.79 -18.72
C SER A 280 -4.84 0.69 -18.41
N LYS A 281 -3.96 0.92 -17.42
CA LYS A 281 -2.96 -0.07 -16.97
C LYS A 281 -3.61 -1.21 -16.17
N SER A 282 -4.71 -0.94 -15.48
CA SER A 282 -5.40 -1.87 -14.59
C SER A 282 -6.46 -2.72 -15.31
N ALA A 283 -6.94 -2.26 -16.46
CA ALA A 283 -8.01 -2.92 -17.21
C ALA A 283 -7.71 -4.41 -17.54
N PRO A 284 -6.49 -4.78 -18.00
CA PRO A 284 -6.17 -6.19 -18.23
C PRO A 284 -6.25 -7.05 -16.96
N SER A 285 -5.71 -6.56 -15.83
CA SER A 285 -5.76 -7.28 -14.55
C SER A 285 -7.18 -7.38 -13.99
N LEU A 286 -8.03 -6.37 -14.23
CA LEU A 286 -9.45 -6.41 -13.87
C LEU A 286 -10.19 -7.51 -14.64
N LYS A 287 -9.97 -7.56 -15.95
CA LYS A 287 -10.51 -8.60 -16.82
C LYS A 287 -10.06 -10.00 -16.40
N GLU A 288 -8.76 -10.18 -16.21
CA GLU A 288 -8.18 -11.46 -15.77
C GLU A 288 -8.77 -11.90 -14.43
N SER A 289 -8.81 -11.00 -13.45
CA SER A 289 -9.37 -11.29 -12.13
C SER A 289 -10.84 -11.68 -12.21
N LEU A 290 -11.65 -10.95 -13.00
CA LEU A 290 -13.07 -11.26 -13.17
C LEU A 290 -13.29 -12.64 -13.82
N SER A 291 -12.41 -13.05 -14.75
CA SER A 291 -12.52 -14.34 -15.45
C SER A 291 -12.42 -15.55 -14.51
N GLN A 292 -11.79 -15.37 -13.34
CA GLN A 292 -11.65 -16.41 -12.32
C GLN A 292 -12.93 -16.62 -11.50
N PHE A 293 -13.94 -15.76 -11.64
CA PHE A 293 -15.18 -15.82 -10.88
C PHE A 293 -16.34 -16.32 -11.74
N ALA A 294 -17.13 -17.26 -11.20
CA ALA A 294 -18.40 -17.68 -11.79
C ALA A 294 -19.39 -16.51 -11.94
N LEU A 295 -20.43 -16.67 -12.76
CA LEU A 295 -21.40 -15.61 -13.06
C LEU A 295 -22.23 -15.22 -11.84
N GLU A 296 -22.48 -16.17 -10.96
CA GLU A 296 -23.28 -16.08 -9.76
C GLU A 296 -22.50 -15.60 -8.52
N HIS A 297 -21.17 -15.47 -8.62
CA HIS A 297 -20.34 -15.05 -7.50
C HIS A 297 -20.28 -13.53 -7.35
N VAL A 298 -20.26 -13.09 -6.08
CA VAL A 298 -19.97 -11.70 -5.73
C VAL A 298 -18.56 -11.36 -6.19
N PHE A 299 -18.43 -10.23 -6.87
CA PHE A 299 -17.14 -9.70 -7.32
C PHE A 299 -16.86 -8.39 -6.61
N ALA A 300 -16.00 -8.42 -5.58
CA ALA A 300 -15.69 -7.28 -4.74
C ALA A 300 -14.26 -6.78 -5.00
N LEU A 301 -14.11 -5.46 -5.09
CA LEU A 301 -12.87 -4.78 -5.41
C LEU A 301 -12.46 -3.90 -4.23
N SER A 302 -11.23 -4.10 -3.76
CA SER A 302 -10.56 -3.11 -2.91
C SER A 302 -10.08 -1.98 -3.80
N THR A 303 -10.42 -0.75 -3.42
CA THR A 303 -10.15 0.44 -4.25
C THR A 303 -9.04 1.26 -3.63
N THR A 304 -8.33 2.00 -4.47
CA THR A 304 -7.33 2.99 -4.05
C THR A 304 -7.91 4.40 -4.09
N PRO A 305 -7.42 5.33 -3.25
CA PRO A 305 -7.88 6.71 -3.30
C PRO A 305 -7.61 7.32 -4.69
N TYR A 306 -8.53 8.17 -5.15
CA TYR A 306 -8.37 8.93 -6.37
C TYR A 306 -7.73 10.28 -6.08
N LYS A 307 -6.72 10.65 -6.86
CA LYS A 307 -5.89 11.85 -6.66
C LYS A 307 -6.67 13.17 -6.63
N ASP A 308 -7.77 13.28 -7.38
CA ASP A 308 -8.57 14.51 -7.48
C ASP A 308 -9.83 14.47 -6.60
N ALA A 309 -9.92 13.49 -5.70
CA ALA A 309 -10.98 13.47 -4.70
C ALA A 309 -10.80 14.63 -3.70
N ASP A 310 -11.90 15.11 -3.15
CA ASP A 310 -11.93 16.16 -2.12
C ASP A 310 -12.41 15.63 -0.75
N SER A 311 -12.86 14.38 -0.71
CA SER A 311 -13.44 13.76 0.47
C SER A 311 -13.37 12.23 0.41
N GLY A 312 -13.71 11.57 1.50
CA GLY A 312 -13.79 10.12 1.58
C GLY A 312 -14.67 9.66 2.73
N LEU A 313 -14.93 8.35 2.77
CA LEU A 313 -15.65 7.70 3.86
C LEU A 313 -14.72 6.93 4.78
N ILE A 314 -15.07 6.91 6.07
CA ILE A 314 -14.49 6.05 7.08
C ILE A 314 -15.58 5.27 7.80
N TRP A 315 -15.23 4.07 8.25
CA TRP A 315 -16.11 3.24 9.07
C TRP A 315 -15.29 2.41 10.08
N LYS A 316 -15.88 2.16 11.24
CA LYS A 316 -15.46 1.16 12.23
C LYS A 316 -16.69 0.53 12.87
N ASN A 317 -16.54 -0.60 13.53
CA ASN A 317 -17.63 -1.38 14.12
C ASN A 317 -18.49 -0.64 15.17
N THR A 318 -18.00 0.46 15.72
CA THR A 318 -18.76 1.34 16.63
C THR A 318 -19.62 2.35 15.88
N ASP A 319 -19.40 2.54 14.59
CA ASP A 319 -20.16 3.45 13.73
C ASP A 319 -21.40 2.72 13.16
N LYS A 320 -22.59 3.28 13.40
CA LYS A 320 -23.85 2.77 12.82
C LYS A 320 -23.94 3.04 11.31
N GLU A 321 -23.33 4.13 10.88
CA GLU A 321 -23.26 4.62 9.49
C GLU A 321 -21.83 5.14 9.23
N PRO A 322 -21.33 5.08 7.99
CA PRO A 322 -20.04 5.66 7.68
C PRO A 322 -20.01 7.17 7.91
N ARG A 323 -18.83 7.69 8.23
CA ARG A 323 -18.59 9.12 8.43
C ARG A 323 -17.78 9.67 7.26
N GLY A 324 -18.11 10.88 6.83
CA GLY A 324 -17.34 11.61 5.82
C GLY A 324 -16.18 12.41 6.43
N TYR A 325 -15.10 12.56 5.68
CA TYR A 325 -13.99 13.48 5.96
C TYR A 325 -13.45 14.04 4.64
N GLY A 326 -12.88 15.25 4.63
CA GLY A 326 -12.47 15.88 3.37
C GLY A 326 -11.87 17.27 3.51
N THR A 327 -11.45 17.85 2.38
CA THR A 327 -11.05 19.25 2.26
C THR A 327 -12.30 20.13 2.13
N GLY A 328 -12.72 20.75 3.23
CA GLY A 328 -13.89 21.65 3.23
C GLY A 328 -15.22 20.90 3.23
N THR A 329 -16.23 21.46 2.57
CA THR A 329 -17.64 21.00 2.69
C THR A 329 -18.29 20.59 1.36
N SER A 330 -17.58 20.61 0.23
CA SER A 330 -18.17 20.32 -1.10
C SER A 330 -18.62 18.87 -1.24
N GLY A 331 -17.76 17.92 -0.86
CA GLY A 331 -18.00 16.50 -1.07
C GLY A 331 -18.29 16.16 -2.54
N ALA A 332 -17.69 16.88 -3.48
CA ALA A 332 -18.01 16.82 -4.90
C ALA A 332 -17.44 15.55 -5.55
N CYS A 333 -16.31 15.06 -5.04
CA CYS A 333 -15.70 13.82 -5.47
C CYS A 333 -15.19 13.04 -4.25
N MET A 334 -16.01 12.12 -3.77
CA MET A 334 -15.74 11.37 -2.54
C MET A 334 -15.17 9.99 -2.84
N ASN A 335 -14.01 9.69 -2.26
CA ASN A 335 -13.40 8.36 -2.28
C ASN A 335 -14.21 7.33 -1.49
N LEU A 336 -14.36 6.15 -2.08
CA LEU A 336 -14.93 4.96 -1.44
C LEU A 336 -13.81 3.95 -1.20
N GLY A 337 -13.85 3.27 -0.05
CA GLY A 337 -12.85 2.28 0.36
C GLY A 337 -12.98 0.93 -0.35
N TYR A 338 -14.15 0.65 -0.94
CA TYR A 338 -14.36 -0.50 -1.80
C TYR A 338 -15.60 -0.35 -2.69
N PHE A 339 -15.72 -1.25 -3.67
CA PHE A 339 -16.93 -1.44 -4.47
C PHE A 339 -17.19 -2.93 -4.72
N ALA A 340 -18.44 -3.38 -4.72
CA ALA A 340 -18.77 -4.78 -5.00
C ALA A 340 -19.97 -4.94 -5.94
N PHE A 341 -19.88 -5.89 -6.86
CA PHE A 341 -20.99 -6.38 -7.65
C PHE A 341 -21.58 -7.63 -7.00
N CYS A 342 -22.89 -7.64 -6.81
CA CYS A 342 -23.62 -8.79 -6.36
C CYS A 342 -24.65 -9.22 -7.42
N PRO A 343 -24.43 -10.34 -8.13
CA PRO A 343 -25.36 -10.86 -9.12
C PRO A 343 -26.55 -11.61 -8.51
N CYS A 344 -27.39 -12.18 -9.37
CA CYS A 344 -28.53 -13.03 -8.99
C CYS A 344 -29.59 -12.32 -8.11
N GLN A 345 -29.75 -11.01 -8.30
CA GLN A 345 -30.76 -10.21 -7.61
C GLN A 345 -32.02 -10.06 -8.49
N GLU A 346 -33.17 -9.89 -7.85
CA GLU A 346 -34.46 -9.73 -8.54
C GLU A 346 -34.57 -8.34 -9.20
N GLN A 347 -33.91 -7.34 -8.63
CA GLN A 347 -33.86 -5.98 -9.14
C GLN A 347 -32.47 -5.38 -8.95
N ASN A 348 -32.16 -4.36 -9.76
CA ASN A 348 -30.94 -3.60 -9.62
C ASN A 348 -31.10 -2.57 -8.48
N GLU A 349 -30.17 -2.58 -7.53
CA GLU A 349 -30.16 -1.66 -6.38
C GLU A 349 -28.72 -1.34 -5.97
N LEU A 350 -28.49 -0.13 -5.48
CA LEU A 350 -27.19 0.35 -5.03
C LEU A 350 -27.25 0.71 -3.55
N LYS A 351 -26.41 0.07 -2.72
CA LYS A 351 -26.41 0.24 -1.27
C LYS A 351 -25.07 0.75 -0.76
N LEU A 352 -25.11 1.82 0.03
CA LEU A 352 -23.98 2.26 0.85
C LEU A 352 -23.86 1.33 2.06
N ILE A 353 -22.71 0.67 2.21
CA ILE A 353 -22.42 -0.20 3.34
C ILE A 353 -21.00 0.09 3.80
N GLU A 354 -20.84 0.45 5.08
CA GLU A 354 -19.56 0.91 5.63
C GLU A 354 -18.96 2.03 4.75
N ASP A 355 -17.67 1.97 4.44
CA ASP A 355 -16.96 2.95 3.62
C ASP A 355 -17.04 2.68 2.09
N GLY A 356 -17.96 1.83 1.63
CA GLY A 356 -18.07 1.46 0.22
C GLY A 356 -19.50 1.23 -0.27
N TYR A 357 -19.62 0.85 -1.54
CA TYR A 357 -20.93 0.56 -2.15
C TYR A 357 -21.02 -0.88 -2.65
N ILE A 358 -22.20 -1.47 -2.52
CA ILE A 358 -22.56 -2.75 -3.14
C ILE A 358 -23.66 -2.50 -4.19
N LEU A 359 -23.36 -2.90 -5.41
CA LEU A 359 -24.29 -2.93 -6.53
C LEU A 359 -24.93 -4.31 -6.63
N MET A 360 -26.16 -4.41 -6.16
CA MET A 360 -27.02 -5.56 -6.30
C MET A 360 -27.64 -5.55 -7.70
N VAL A 361 -27.43 -6.59 -8.51
CA VAL A 361 -27.77 -6.61 -9.93
C VAL A 361 -28.44 -7.90 -10.38
N THR A 362 -29.37 -7.73 -11.31
CA THR A 362 -29.96 -8.80 -12.11
C THR A 362 -28.90 -9.47 -12.98
N ASN A 363 -29.14 -10.73 -13.37
CA ASN A 363 -28.19 -11.48 -14.21
C ASN A 363 -27.94 -10.83 -15.58
N SER A 364 -28.98 -10.22 -16.18
CA SER A 364 -28.85 -9.50 -17.46
C SER A 364 -27.98 -8.25 -17.34
N THR A 365 -28.15 -7.50 -16.25
CA THR A 365 -27.36 -6.30 -15.96
C THR A 365 -25.91 -6.69 -15.65
N TRP A 366 -25.70 -7.75 -14.86
CA TRP A 366 -24.37 -8.25 -14.57
C TRP A 366 -23.63 -8.73 -15.82
N ALA A 367 -24.29 -9.49 -16.70
CA ALA A 367 -23.71 -9.91 -17.97
C ALA A 367 -23.24 -8.71 -18.83
N SER A 368 -23.99 -7.60 -18.78
CA SER A 368 -23.62 -6.37 -19.48
C SER A 368 -22.37 -5.71 -18.87
N PHE A 369 -22.26 -5.63 -17.53
CA PHE A 369 -21.05 -5.17 -16.85
C PHE A 369 -19.84 -6.07 -17.17
N ARG A 370 -19.99 -7.39 -17.12
CA ARG A 370 -18.90 -8.32 -17.45
C ARG A 370 -18.43 -8.14 -18.89
N LYS A 371 -19.36 -8.00 -19.84
CA LYS A 371 -19.02 -7.72 -21.24
C LYS A 371 -18.27 -6.38 -21.38
N ALA A 372 -18.71 -5.35 -20.66
CA ALA A 372 -18.03 -4.05 -20.67
C ALA A 372 -16.61 -4.13 -20.08
N ILE A 373 -16.39 -4.90 -19.00
CA ILE A 373 -15.06 -5.18 -18.44
C ILE A 373 -14.19 -5.93 -19.45
N GLU A 374 -14.75 -6.96 -20.07
CA GLU A 374 -14.07 -7.79 -21.08
C GLU A 374 -13.59 -6.98 -22.29
N GLN A 375 -14.37 -5.96 -22.66
CA GLN A 375 -14.13 -5.04 -23.77
C GLN A 375 -13.38 -3.77 -23.36
N SER A 376 -13.10 -3.58 -22.05
CA SER A 376 -12.53 -2.34 -21.49
C SER A 376 -13.29 -1.09 -21.95
N SER A 377 -14.62 -1.17 -21.96
CA SER A 377 -15.53 -0.12 -22.43
C SER A 377 -16.38 0.43 -21.29
N ASP A 378 -16.69 1.72 -21.37
CA ASP A 378 -17.58 2.36 -20.41
C ASP A 378 -18.98 1.73 -20.42
N TYR A 379 -19.59 1.59 -19.25
CA TYR A 379 -20.96 1.13 -19.12
C TYR A 379 -21.57 1.63 -17.81
N GLY A 380 -22.87 1.87 -17.79
CA GLY A 380 -23.56 2.38 -16.62
C GLY A 380 -25.05 2.16 -16.66
N ILE A 381 -25.69 2.30 -15.50
CA ILE A 381 -27.12 2.22 -15.31
C ILE A 381 -27.60 3.36 -14.43
N THR A 382 -28.88 3.71 -14.55
CA THR A 382 -29.56 4.69 -13.70
C THR A 382 -30.70 4.00 -12.97
N PHE A 383 -30.82 4.28 -11.68
CA PHE A 383 -31.85 3.71 -10.82
C PHE A 383 -33.07 4.65 -10.76
N ALA A 384 -34.22 4.10 -10.38
CA ALA A 384 -35.47 4.87 -10.27
C ALA A 384 -35.40 6.03 -9.27
N ASN A 385 -34.50 5.96 -8.28
CA ASN A 385 -34.25 7.03 -7.30
C ASN A 385 -33.35 8.16 -7.81
N GLY A 386 -32.95 8.13 -9.09
CA GLY A 386 -32.09 9.13 -9.72
C GLY A 386 -30.60 8.94 -9.47
N MET A 387 -30.18 7.96 -8.65
CA MET A 387 -28.77 7.60 -8.55
C MET A 387 -28.31 6.89 -9.83
N GLY A 388 -27.04 7.01 -10.16
CA GLY A 388 -26.40 6.28 -11.25
C GLY A 388 -25.23 5.44 -10.75
N PHE A 389 -24.94 4.37 -11.48
CA PHE A 389 -23.63 3.72 -11.42
C PHE A 389 -22.98 3.75 -12.79
N ARG A 390 -21.70 4.15 -12.85
CA ARG A 390 -20.90 4.18 -14.06
C ARG A 390 -19.58 3.46 -13.84
N MET A 391 -19.15 2.70 -14.81
CA MET A 391 -17.80 2.20 -14.92
C MET A 391 -17.12 2.96 -16.06
N GLU A 392 -16.01 3.62 -15.74
CA GLU A 392 -15.28 4.50 -16.65
C GLU A 392 -13.85 3.98 -16.83
N PHE A 393 -13.50 3.63 -18.06
CA PHE A 393 -12.15 3.23 -18.44
C PHE A 393 -11.38 4.46 -18.90
N GLN A 394 -10.27 4.74 -18.23
CA GLN A 394 -9.41 5.83 -18.64
C GLN A 394 -8.86 5.53 -20.04
N LYS A 395 -9.20 6.39 -21.00
CA LYS A 395 -8.61 6.31 -22.34
C LYS A 395 -7.12 6.61 -22.22
N TRP A 396 -6.30 5.73 -22.81
CA TRP A 396 -4.87 5.98 -22.91
C TRP A 396 -4.63 7.22 -23.77
N THR A 397 -4.46 8.37 -23.14
CA THR A 397 -3.85 9.53 -23.76
C THR A 397 -2.36 9.29 -23.65
N GLY A 398 -1.74 8.74 -24.70
CA GLY A 398 -0.29 8.44 -24.69
C GLY A 398 0.51 9.62 -24.16
N PHE A 399 1.59 9.34 -23.42
CA PHE A 399 2.47 10.31 -22.77
C PHE A 399 2.58 11.65 -23.55
N GLU A 400 1.71 12.60 -23.26
CA GLU A 400 2.00 14.00 -23.53
C GLU A 400 2.95 14.41 -22.41
N LYS A 401 4.26 14.39 -22.71
CA LYS A 401 5.20 15.21 -21.94
C LYS A 401 4.56 16.61 -21.84
N PRO A 402 4.38 17.19 -20.65
CA PRO A 402 4.01 18.59 -20.56
C PRO A 402 5.16 19.37 -21.21
N MET A 403 4.94 19.85 -22.44
CA MET A 403 5.88 20.77 -23.06
C MET A 403 5.97 21.99 -22.13
N PRO A 404 7.19 22.43 -21.76
CA PRO A 404 7.32 23.75 -21.19
C PRO A 404 6.77 24.75 -22.21
N ARG A 405 5.90 25.67 -21.78
CA ARG A 405 5.51 26.84 -22.57
C ARG A 405 6.79 27.58 -22.96
N GLN A 406 7.25 27.41 -24.19
CA GLN A 406 8.27 28.26 -24.79
C GLN A 406 7.58 29.54 -25.24
N ASN A 407 8.01 30.67 -24.68
CA ASN A 407 7.73 31.98 -25.25
C ASN A 407 8.40 32.11 -26.64
N PRO A 408 7.81 32.87 -27.57
CA PRO A 408 8.16 32.82 -28.98
C PRO A 408 9.42 33.64 -29.27
N VAL A 409 10.40 33.02 -29.92
CA VAL A 409 11.46 33.75 -30.65
C VAL A 409 11.52 33.19 -32.07
N ALA A 410 11.62 34.14 -33.00
CA ALA A 410 11.44 34.06 -34.44
C ALA A 410 12.22 32.96 -35.18
N ALA A 411 11.59 32.45 -36.25
CA ALA A 411 12.18 31.80 -37.43
C ALA A 411 11.97 32.74 -38.65
N PRO A 412 12.51 32.51 -39.88
CA PRO A 412 13.12 31.29 -40.47
C PRO A 412 14.47 31.58 -41.22
N THR A 413 15.21 30.64 -41.84
CA THR A 413 14.97 29.88 -43.11
C THR A 413 16.28 29.09 -43.46
N PRO A 414 16.40 28.23 -44.50
CA PRO A 414 15.79 26.90 -44.70
C PRO A 414 16.76 25.73 -45.08
N SER A 415 16.22 24.50 -44.91
CA SER A 415 16.28 23.28 -45.75
C SER A 415 17.57 22.71 -46.37
N LEU A 416 17.75 21.39 -46.15
CA LEU A 416 17.97 20.28 -47.11
C LEU A 416 18.00 19.00 -46.23
N GLY A 417 17.33 17.88 -46.43
CA GLY A 417 16.73 17.23 -47.59
C GLY A 417 17.13 15.74 -47.48
N LEU A 418 16.15 14.82 -47.41
CA LEU A 418 16.17 13.39 -47.80
C LEU A 418 15.37 12.46 -46.85
N SER A 419 14.50 11.66 -47.46
CA SER A 419 13.78 10.47 -46.97
C SER A 419 14.08 9.31 -47.95
N PRO A 420 13.53 8.09 -47.79
CA PRO A 420 13.56 7.19 -46.63
C PRO A 420 14.09 5.77 -47.02
N GLY A 421 14.72 5.06 -46.08
CA GLY A 421 15.15 3.67 -46.26
C GLY A 421 14.36 2.70 -45.38
N LYS A 422 13.55 1.84 -46.02
CA LYS A 422 12.87 0.68 -45.42
C LYS A 422 13.88 -0.43 -45.10
N THR A 423 13.83 -0.99 -43.90
CA THR A 423 14.15 -2.40 -43.64
C THR A 423 13.51 -2.85 -42.32
N ALA A 424 12.72 -3.91 -42.39
CA ALA A 424 12.19 -4.63 -41.23
C ALA A 424 13.25 -5.62 -40.69
N PRO A 425 13.29 -5.90 -39.37
CA PRO A 425 13.95 -7.09 -38.87
C PRO A 425 12.95 -8.23 -38.57
N PRO A 426 13.42 -9.49 -38.61
CA PRO A 426 12.59 -10.67 -38.67
C PRO A 426 12.10 -11.16 -37.30
N SER A 427 11.00 -11.89 -37.38
CA SER A 427 10.35 -12.67 -36.34
C SER A 427 11.25 -13.79 -35.77
N SER A 428 10.83 -14.28 -34.59
CA SER A 428 11.26 -15.49 -33.85
C SER A 428 12.54 -15.41 -33.03
N VAL A 429 12.40 -14.94 -31.79
CA VAL A 429 13.23 -15.39 -30.66
C VAL A 429 12.49 -16.53 -29.97
N THR A 430 13.04 -17.73 -30.12
CA THR A 430 12.63 -18.96 -29.44
C THR A 430 12.78 -18.77 -27.93
N ARG A 431 11.71 -18.98 -27.15
CA ARG A 431 11.80 -19.04 -25.68
C ARG A 431 12.70 -20.21 -25.28
N PRO A 432 13.60 -20.08 -24.29
CA PRO A 432 14.37 -21.22 -23.78
C PRO A 432 13.41 -22.26 -23.21
N GLY A 433 13.64 -23.51 -23.61
CA GLY A 433 12.76 -24.66 -23.35
C GLY A 433 12.72 -25.06 -21.88
N PHE A 434 11.53 -25.45 -21.45
CA PHE A 434 11.28 -26.18 -20.21
C PHE A 434 11.97 -27.55 -20.30
N VAL A 435 12.78 -27.91 -19.32
CA VAL A 435 13.19 -29.30 -19.11
C VAL A 435 12.17 -29.90 -18.16
N GLU A 436 11.20 -30.62 -18.73
CA GLU A 436 10.21 -31.39 -17.98
C GLU A 436 10.92 -32.64 -17.42
N TYR A 437 11.07 -32.70 -16.09
CA TYR A 437 11.55 -33.89 -15.40
C TYR A 437 10.35 -34.77 -15.05
N THR A 438 10.36 -36.02 -15.50
CA THR A 438 9.33 -37.02 -15.16
C THR A 438 9.82 -37.81 -13.93
N PRO A 439 9.21 -37.65 -12.74
CA PRO A 439 9.61 -38.40 -11.55
C PRO A 439 9.27 -39.90 -11.66
N GLU A 440 10.08 -40.73 -11.01
CA GLU A 440 9.91 -42.19 -10.95
C GLU A 440 8.61 -42.59 -10.22
N PRO A 441 7.94 -43.69 -10.64
CA PRO A 441 6.71 -44.15 -10.02
C PRO A 441 7.00 -44.93 -8.72
N GLU A 442 6.07 -44.84 -7.76
CA GLU A 442 5.96 -45.62 -6.51
C GLU A 442 6.51 -45.00 -5.22
N LYS A 443 5.82 -43.97 -4.72
CA LYS A 443 5.51 -43.84 -3.27
C LYS A 443 4.09 -43.29 -3.11
N PRO A 444 3.28 -43.80 -2.16
CA PRO A 444 2.09 -43.10 -1.71
C PRO A 444 2.54 -42.01 -0.74
N SER A 445 3.25 -40.99 -1.24
CA SER A 445 3.58 -39.81 -0.47
C SER A 445 2.40 -38.85 -0.55
N HIS A 446 1.93 -38.43 0.62
CA HIS A 446 0.90 -37.40 0.78
C HIS A 446 1.38 -36.02 0.28
N VAL A 447 2.68 -35.91 -0.04
CA VAL A 447 3.35 -34.81 -0.76
C VAL A 447 4.20 -35.41 -1.87
N ASN A 448 4.07 -34.92 -3.10
CA ASN A 448 4.97 -35.27 -4.20
C ASN A 448 5.51 -34.01 -4.87
N CYS A 449 6.82 -33.91 -5.12
CA CYS A 449 7.38 -32.79 -5.88
C CYS A 449 7.21 -33.06 -7.38
N ASP A 450 6.08 -32.62 -7.95
CA ASP A 450 5.72 -32.88 -9.34
C ASP A 450 6.50 -32.00 -10.33
N HIS A 451 6.97 -30.83 -9.91
CA HIS A 451 7.64 -29.89 -10.80
C HIS A 451 8.81 -29.15 -10.15
N ILE A 452 9.91 -29.06 -10.88
CA ILE A 452 11.08 -28.24 -10.55
C ILE A 452 11.38 -27.36 -11.76
N ALA A 453 11.36 -26.04 -11.59
CA ALA A 453 11.67 -25.09 -12.65
C ALA A 453 12.81 -24.17 -12.22
N LEU A 454 13.90 -24.14 -12.99
CA LEU A 454 14.89 -23.08 -12.86
C LEU A 454 14.33 -21.82 -13.53
N LEU A 455 14.26 -20.72 -12.79
CA LEU A 455 13.78 -19.43 -13.30
C LEU A 455 14.90 -18.60 -13.93
N ASP A 456 16.14 -19.01 -13.72
CA ASP A 456 17.31 -18.46 -14.38
C ASP A 456 18.31 -19.56 -14.80
N ASN A 457 19.18 -19.21 -15.76
CA ASN A 457 20.19 -20.11 -16.30
C ASN A 457 21.60 -19.71 -15.81
N ASN A 458 21.68 -19.27 -14.55
CA ASN A 458 22.92 -18.69 -14.03
C ASN A 458 23.91 -19.75 -13.55
N MET A 459 23.44 -20.94 -13.17
CA MET A 459 24.27 -22.05 -12.72
C MET A 459 25.04 -22.68 -13.89
N LYS A 460 26.37 -22.55 -13.86
CA LYS A 460 27.27 -23.18 -14.84
C LYS A 460 28.23 -24.19 -14.22
N ALA A 461 28.46 -24.09 -12.91
CA ALA A 461 29.36 -24.99 -12.18
C ALA A 461 28.60 -26.23 -11.70
N GLU A 462 29.09 -27.41 -12.05
CA GLU A 462 28.53 -28.70 -11.61
C GLU A 462 28.43 -28.80 -10.08
N ALA A 463 29.42 -28.27 -9.37
CA ALA A 463 29.42 -28.23 -7.90
C ALA A 463 28.25 -27.41 -7.31
N ASP A 464 27.81 -26.36 -7.99
CA ASP A 464 26.68 -25.55 -7.53
C ASP A 464 25.34 -26.22 -7.85
N VAL A 465 25.26 -26.93 -8.99
CA VAL A 465 24.10 -27.79 -9.31
C VAL A 465 23.89 -28.85 -8.23
N LEU A 466 24.96 -29.55 -7.82
CA LEU A 466 24.88 -30.56 -6.76
C LEU A 466 24.37 -29.98 -5.43
N LYS A 467 24.87 -28.82 -5.02
CA LYS A 467 24.42 -28.15 -3.78
C LYS A 467 22.95 -27.72 -3.86
N VAL A 468 22.49 -27.24 -5.02
CA VAL A 468 21.07 -26.91 -5.22
C VAL A 468 20.22 -28.17 -5.20
N THR A 469 20.68 -29.26 -5.83
CA THR A 469 19.98 -30.55 -5.78
C THR A 469 19.85 -31.07 -4.35
N ASP A 470 20.90 -31.01 -3.54
CA ASP A 470 20.85 -31.42 -2.13
C ASP A 470 19.90 -30.51 -1.33
N TYR A 471 19.92 -29.22 -1.62
CA TYR A 471 19.01 -28.26 -0.99
C TYR A 471 17.54 -28.49 -1.36
N ILE A 472 17.24 -28.84 -2.61
CA ILE A 472 15.89 -29.23 -3.06
C ILE A 472 15.40 -30.45 -2.27
N LYS A 473 16.25 -31.47 -2.08
CA LYS A 473 15.90 -32.66 -1.28
C LYS A 473 15.63 -32.30 0.18
N LEU A 474 16.38 -31.36 0.76
CA LEU A 474 16.11 -30.86 2.11
C LEU A 474 14.76 -30.14 2.19
N ALA A 475 14.42 -29.32 1.19
CA ALA A 475 13.13 -28.65 1.10
C ALA A 475 11.98 -29.65 0.97
N GLU A 476 12.12 -30.65 0.11
CA GLU A 476 11.15 -31.73 -0.05
C GLU A 476 10.92 -32.50 1.25
N ASN A 477 11.99 -32.89 1.95
CA ASN A 477 11.90 -33.58 3.23
C ASN A 477 11.23 -32.71 4.31
N ALA A 478 11.50 -31.40 4.33
CA ALA A 478 10.87 -30.47 5.26
C ALA A 478 9.35 -30.35 5.01
N VAL A 479 8.94 -30.28 3.75
CA VAL A 479 7.51 -30.28 3.37
C VAL A 479 6.85 -31.62 3.68
N ASP A 480 7.48 -32.74 3.32
CA ASP A 480 6.97 -34.09 3.62
C ASP A 480 6.76 -34.32 5.13
N ALA A 481 7.67 -33.82 5.96
CA ALA A 481 7.60 -33.96 7.42
C ALA A 481 6.52 -33.10 8.06
N THR A 482 6.21 -31.93 7.49
CA THR A 482 5.27 -30.95 8.06
C THR A 482 3.84 -31.13 7.56
N VAL A 483 3.66 -31.57 6.32
CA VAL A 483 2.32 -31.83 5.80
C VAL A 483 1.73 -33.08 6.46
N PRO A 484 0.46 -33.04 6.95
CA PRO A 484 -0.20 -34.21 7.53
C PRO A 484 -0.26 -35.40 6.57
N LYS A 485 0.15 -36.58 7.05
CA LYS A 485 0.16 -37.83 6.24
C LYS A 485 -1.24 -38.26 5.78
N THR A 486 -2.27 -37.89 6.53
CA THR A 486 -3.68 -38.19 6.20
C THR A 486 -4.39 -36.93 5.75
N VAL A 487 -5.27 -37.08 4.76
CA VAL A 487 -6.10 -36.00 4.24
C VAL A 487 -7.12 -35.59 5.32
N PRO A 488 -7.17 -34.31 5.74
CA PRO A 488 -8.15 -33.87 6.73
C PRO A 488 -9.60 -34.04 6.24
N PRO A 489 -10.57 -34.33 7.14
CA PRO A 489 -11.97 -34.47 6.77
C PRO A 489 -12.50 -33.21 6.07
N GLY A 490 -13.11 -33.37 4.89
CA GLY A 490 -13.69 -32.27 4.12
C GLY A 490 -12.76 -31.63 3.06
N VAL A 491 -11.53 -32.13 2.90
CA VAL A 491 -10.65 -31.77 1.78
C VAL A 491 -10.95 -32.67 0.57
N GLU A 492 -11.59 -32.12 -0.46
CA GLU A 492 -11.79 -32.82 -1.73
C GLU A 492 -10.70 -32.42 -2.73
N GLY A 493 -9.93 -33.40 -3.22
CA GLY A 493 -9.04 -33.22 -4.38
C GLY A 493 -7.66 -32.61 -4.12
N GLY A 494 -7.20 -32.52 -2.87
CA GLY A 494 -5.84 -32.08 -2.53
C GLY A 494 -5.54 -30.61 -2.87
N GLY A 495 -4.25 -30.25 -3.01
CA GLY A 495 -3.84 -28.91 -3.41
C GLY A 495 -2.40 -28.81 -3.94
N LYS A 496 -2.10 -27.69 -4.61
CA LYS A 496 -0.79 -27.34 -5.18
C LYS A 496 -0.05 -26.40 -4.23
N LEU A 497 1.04 -26.85 -3.63
CA LEU A 497 1.97 -26.00 -2.86
C LEU A 497 3.14 -25.61 -3.76
N VAL A 498 3.35 -24.31 -3.95
CA VAL A 498 4.46 -23.78 -4.75
C VAL A 498 5.41 -23.04 -3.82
N ILE A 499 6.69 -23.36 -3.90
CA ILE A 499 7.77 -22.67 -3.20
C ILE A 499 8.75 -22.14 -4.25
N GLU A 500 8.92 -20.82 -4.31
CA GLU A 500 9.96 -20.19 -5.14
C GLU A 500 11.12 -19.78 -4.24
N PHE A 501 12.33 -20.20 -4.61
CA PHE A 501 13.57 -19.92 -3.92
C PHE A 501 14.40 -18.90 -4.71
N ASP A 502 15.15 -18.08 -3.98
CA ASP A 502 16.14 -17.13 -4.47
C ASP A 502 17.38 -17.23 -3.56
N VAL A 503 18.37 -18.03 -3.98
CA VAL A 503 19.52 -18.44 -3.17
C VAL A 503 20.83 -18.12 -3.86
N GLY A 504 21.93 -18.04 -3.10
CA GLY A 504 23.27 -17.76 -3.64
C GLY A 504 23.63 -16.29 -3.82
N GLY A 505 24.77 -16.04 -4.46
CA GLY A 505 25.24 -14.70 -4.80
C GLY A 505 26.20 -14.05 -3.77
N PRO A 506 26.67 -12.82 -4.06
CA PRO A 506 27.55 -12.06 -3.16
C PRO A 506 26.86 -11.69 -1.83
N ASP A 507 25.53 -11.56 -1.85
CA ASP A 507 24.70 -11.22 -0.68
C ASP A 507 24.26 -12.47 0.12
N ARG A 508 24.84 -13.65 -0.12
CA ARG A 508 24.39 -14.94 0.46
C ARG A 508 24.41 -15.02 1.99
N PHE A 509 25.18 -14.14 2.64
CA PHE A 509 25.27 -14.01 4.11
C PHE A 509 24.44 -12.86 4.67
N ASP A 510 23.65 -12.18 3.84
CA ASP A 510 22.73 -11.16 4.33
C ASP A 510 21.60 -11.83 5.12
N LEU A 511 21.79 -11.89 6.43
CA LEU A 511 20.85 -12.44 7.42
C LEU A 511 19.66 -11.49 7.67
N LEU A 512 19.63 -10.28 7.08
CA LEU A 512 18.78 -9.19 7.55
C LEU A 512 17.84 -8.56 6.54
N SER A 513 17.84 -8.90 5.24
CA SER A 513 17.10 -8.05 4.28
C SER A 513 16.27 -8.68 3.16
N ARG A 514 16.28 -10.00 2.93
CA ARG A 514 15.55 -10.59 1.80
C ARG A 514 14.78 -11.86 2.16
N GLN A 515 13.49 -11.87 1.84
CA GLN A 515 12.70 -13.09 1.76
C GLN A 515 13.28 -13.94 0.62
N TRP A 516 14.10 -14.93 0.98
CA TRP A 516 14.87 -15.77 0.06
C TRP A 516 14.07 -16.97 -0.44
N PHE A 517 12.83 -17.13 0.03
CA PHE A 517 11.83 -17.98 -0.57
C PHE A 517 10.43 -17.43 -0.33
N LYS A 518 9.50 -17.65 -1.26
CA LYS A 518 8.06 -17.37 -1.10
C LYS A 518 7.26 -18.64 -1.29
N MET A 519 6.11 -18.72 -0.62
CA MET A 519 5.21 -19.88 -0.70
C MET A 519 3.81 -19.43 -1.11
N SER A 520 3.15 -20.26 -1.92
CA SER A 520 1.73 -20.11 -2.22
C SER A 520 1.07 -21.48 -2.26
N PHE A 521 -0.18 -21.56 -1.82
CA PHE A 521 -0.97 -22.78 -1.87
C PHE A 521 -2.29 -22.55 -2.61
N SER A 522 -2.69 -23.51 -3.44
CA SER A 522 -3.92 -23.45 -4.22
C SER A 522 -4.72 -24.76 -4.13
N PRO A 523 -6.05 -24.71 -3.92
CA PRO A 523 -6.83 -23.50 -3.69
C PRO A 523 -6.52 -22.86 -2.32
N PRO A 524 -6.50 -21.51 -2.20
CA PRO A 524 -6.20 -20.82 -0.94
C PRO A 524 -7.14 -21.15 0.22
N SER A 525 -8.29 -21.78 -0.08
CA SER A 525 -9.40 -22.06 0.83
C SER A 525 -9.22 -23.30 1.70
N LEU A 526 -8.06 -23.94 1.68
CA LEU A 526 -7.78 -25.12 2.50
C LEU A 526 -7.15 -24.70 3.83
N ASN A 527 -7.97 -24.55 4.87
CA ASN A 527 -7.55 -24.40 6.27
C ASN A 527 -6.80 -25.63 6.83
N ALA A 528 -6.45 -26.59 5.97
CA ALA A 528 -5.96 -27.92 6.30
C ALA A 528 -4.42 -28.02 6.33
N LEU A 529 -3.72 -27.12 5.63
CA LEU A 529 -2.25 -27.10 5.64
C LEU A 529 -1.71 -26.23 6.77
N PRO A 530 -0.77 -26.73 7.58
CA PRO A 530 -0.10 -25.93 8.60
C PRO A 530 0.95 -25.00 7.96
N MET A 531 0.49 -24.02 7.17
CA MET A 531 1.36 -23.14 6.36
C MET A 531 2.43 -22.43 7.19
N GLY A 532 2.14 -22.08 8.45
CA GLY A 532 3.12 -21.50 9.36
C GLY A 532 4.24 -22.47 9.75
N GLU A 533 3.93 -23.75 9.93
CA GLU A 533 4.92 -24.80 10.25
C GLU A 533 5.74 -25.18 9.03
N ILE A 534 5.11 -25.28 7.85
CA ILE A 534 5.80 -25.50 6.58
C ILE A 534 6.77 -24.36 6.30
N TYR A 535 6.31 -23.11 6.46
CA TYR A 535 7.14 -21.93 6.29
C TYR A 535 8.33 -21.95 7.26
N LYS A 536 8.10 -22.25 8.54
CA LYS A 536 9.16 -22.35 9.54
C LYS A 536 10.18 -23.43 9.20
N ALA A 537 9.72 -24.63 8.85
CA ALA A 537 10.59 -25.75 8.53
C ALA A 537 11.47 -25.46 7.31
N VAL A 538 10.93 -24.80 6.27
CA VAL A 538 11.71 -24.38 5.10
C VAL A 538 12.63 -23.20 5.45
N SER A 539 12.21 -22.26 6.29
CA SER A 539 13.06 -21.14 6.72
C SER A 539 14.26 -21.56 7.55
N ASP A 540 14.14 -22.67 8.29
CA ASP A 540 15.20 -23.22 9.14
C ASP A 540 16.24 -24.03 8.32
N LEU A 541 16.00 -24.27 7.03
CA LEU A 541 16.95 -25.00 6.18
C LEU A 541 18.24 -24.19 5.95
N PRO A 542 19.42 -24.83 6.01
CA PRO A 542 20.67 -24.17 5.70
C PRO A 542 20.69 -23.79 4.22
N LYS A 543 20.78 -22.49 3.91
CA LYS A 543 20.85 -22.00 2.53
C LYS A 543 22.03 -22.66 1.78
N PRO A 544 21.87 -23.03 0.50
CA PRO A 544 22.95 -23.63 -0.26
C PRO A 544 24.06 -22.61 -0.48
N ASN A 545 25.30 -23.00 -0.19
CA ASN A 545 26.47 -22.15 -0.39
C ASN A 545 26.94 -22.20 -1.85
N ILE A 546 26.17 -21.56 -2.73
CA ILE A 546 26.48 -21.39 -4.16
C ILE A 546 26.98 -19.97 -4.45
N GLU A 547 27.92 -19.84 -5.38
CA GLU A 547 28.53 -18.54 -5.69
C GLU A 547 27.59 -17.67 -6.52
N VAL A 548 26.87 -18.30 -7.44
CA VAL A 548 25.96 -17.62 -8.36
C VAL A 548 24.57 -17.55 -7.73
N ARG A 549 23.89 -16.41 -7.91
CA ARG A 549 22.49 -16.26 -7.50
C ARG A 549 21.58 -17.05 -8.45
N THR A 550 20.74 -17.87 -7.87
CA THR A 550 19.86 -18.81 -8.59
C THR A 550 18.45 -18.73 -8.04
N LYS A 551 17.49 -18.58 -8.95
CA LYS A 551 16.06 -18.68 -8.69
C LYS A 551 15.48 -19.96 -9.25
N PHE A 552 14.68 -20.64 -8.44
CA PHE A 552 13.97 -21.84 -8.89
C PHE A 552 12.66 -22.03 -8.13
N VAL A 553 11.78 -22.84 -8.69
CA VAL A 553 10.46 -23.15 -8.15
C VAL A 553 10.35 -24.65 -7.92
N LEU A 554 9.81 -25.03 -6.77
CA LEU A 554 9.34 -26.37 -6.45
C LEU A 554 7.83 -26.34 -6.36
N ALA A 555 7.16 -27.24 -7.07
CA ALA A 555 5.72 -27.36 -7.03
C ALA A 555 5.34 -28.77 -6.53
N PHE A 556 4.68 -28.79 -5.39
CA PHE A 556 4.30 -29.99 -4.67
C PHE A 556 2.81 -30.27 -4.84
N ASN A 557 2.52 -31.51 -5.18
CA ASN A 557 1.21 -32.12 -5.17
C ASN A 557 0.93 -32.65 -3.77
N VAL A 558 0.00 -32.02 -3.08
CA VAL A 558 -0.39 -32.42 -1.74
C VAL A 558 -1.71 -33.18 -1.82
N TRP A 559 -1.74 -34.39 -1.28
CA TRP A 559 -2.91 -35.27 -1.22
C TRP A 559 -3.55 -35.61 -2.57
N GLY A 560 -2.75 -35.65 -3.66
CA GLY A 560 -3.22 -36.13 -4.96
C GLY A 560 -4.04 -35.10 -5.76
N PHE A 561 -3.63 -33.84 -5.75
CA PHE A 561 -4.12 -32.78 -6.61
C PHE A 561 -4.17 -33.20 -8.09
N LYS A 562 -5.35 -33.05 -8.71
CA LYS A 562 -5.62 -33.37 -10.14
C LYS A 562 -5.91 -32.14 -11.01
N GLY A 563 -5.69 -30.93 -10.48
CA GLY A 563 -5.87 -29.69 -11.23
C GLY A 563 -4.72 -29.42 -12.20
N LYS A 564 -4.88 -28.39 -13.07
CA LYS A 564 -3.84 -28.00 -14.02
C LYS A 564 -2.65 -27.33 -13.31
N TRP A 565 -1.45 -27.64 -13.79
CA TRP A 565 -0.20 -26.98 -13.41
C TRP A 565 0.01 -25.76 -14.30
N ASP A 566 -0.62 -24.64 -13.97
CA ASP A 566 -0.35 -23.35 -14.64
C ASP A 566 0.97 -22.73 -14.15
#